data_AF-A0A6G3XEE3-F1
#
_entry.id   AF-A0A6G3XEE3-F1
#
_cell.length_a   1.000
_cell.length_b   1.000
_cell.length_c   1.000
_cell.angle_alpha   90.00
_cell.angle_beta   90.00
_cell.angle_gamma   90.00
#
_symmetry.space_group_name_H-M   'P 1'
#
loop_
_entity.id
_entity.type
_entity.pdbx_description
1 polymer ?
#
loop_
_entity_poly.entity_id
_entity_poly.type
_entity_poly.pdbx_seq_one_letter_code
_entity_poly.pdbx_strand_id
1 'polypeptide(L)'
;MTPSVRSSARIRIGSAPDSWGVWFPDDPQQVPWQRFLDEVAEAGYAWIELGPYGYLPTDPARLADETRDRGLAVSAGTVFTGLHHGPAVWDRTWAHVADIAGLTRAMGAEHLVVIPSFWRDDKTGEVLEDRVLTPAQWRDLTAQTERLGREVRERFGLRIVVHPHADT
;
A
#
# COMPACT_ATOMS: atom_id res chain seq x y z
N MET A 1 24.67 40.54 -5.89
CA MET A 1 23.75 39.42 -6.22
C MET A 1 23.77 38.43 -5.08
N THR A 2 22.74 38.42 -4.25
CA THR A 2 22.56 37.39 -3.21
C THR A 2 22.13 36.10 -3.90
N PRO A 3 22.72 34.93 -3.60
CA PRO A 3 22.27 33.69 -4.20
C PRO A 3 20.86 33.38 -3.68
N SER A 4 19.91 33.17 -4.60
CA SER A 4 18.63 32.55 -4.28
C SER A 4 18.90 31.10 -3.90
N VAL A 5 18.74 30.77 -2.63
CA VAL A 5 18.68 29.38 -2.18
C VAL A 5 17.42 28.79 -2.81
N ARG A 6 17.58 27.90 -3.78
CA ARG A 6 16.46 27.09 -4.27
C ARG A 6 15.87 26.38 -3.06
N SER A 7 14.55 26.50 -2.86
CA SER A 7 13.81 25.66 -1.92
C SER A 7 14.34 24.24 -2.05
N SER A 8 14.97 23.68 -1.02
CA SER A 8 15.27 22.26 -1.02
C SER A 8 13.94 21.54 -1.27
N ALA A 9 13.92 20.56 -2.16
CA ALA A 9 12.76 19.70 -2.26
C ALA A 9 12.60 19.06 -0.88
N ARG A 10 11.56 19.48 -0.13
CA ARG A 10 11.29 18.96 1.20
C ARG A 10 10.91 17.49 1.05
N ILE A 11 11.83 16.59 1.40
CA ILE A 11 11.53 15.16 1.50
C ILE A 11 10.53 15.00 2.64
N ARG A 12 9.42 14.33 2.37
CA ARG A 12 8.47 13.90 3.39
C ARG A 12 8.92 12.54 3.89
N ILE A 13 9.05 12.40 5.21
CA ILE A 13 9.44 11.16 5.87
C ILE A 13 8.20 10.65 6.60
N GLY A 14 7.89 9.38 6.40
CA GLY A 14 6.78 8.67 7.01
C GLY A 14 7.17 7.26 7.41
N SER A 15 6.26 6.56 8.09
CA SER A 15 6.39 5.16 8.50
C SER A 15 5.20 4.33 8.01
N ALA A 16 5.29 3.00 8.09
CA ALA A 16 4.17 2.11 7.82
C ALA A 16 3.85 1.29 9.07
N PRO A 17 2.60 0.79 9.22
CA PRO A 17 2.21 -0.13 10.29
C PRO A 17 3.15 -1.35 10.42
N ASP A 18 3.73 -1.79 9.31
CA ASP A 18 4.69 -2.91 9.26
C ASP A 18 5.88 -2.72 10.24
N SER A 19 6.38 -1.48 10.40
CA SER A 19 7.46 -1.17 11.36
C SER A 19 7.05 -1.35 12.83
N TRP A 20 5.75 -1.49 13.10
CA TRP A 20 5.16 -1.79 14.41
C TRP A 20 4.73 -3.26 14.53
N GLY A 21 5.15 -4.12 13.60
CA GLY A 21 4.81 -5.54 13.60
C GLY A 21 3.38 -5.82 13.11
N VAL A 22 2.85 -4.99 12.21
CA VAL A 22 1.51 -5.15 11.62
C VAL A 22 1.63 -5.63 10.17
N TRP A 23 1.24 -6.89 9.96
CA TRP A 23 1.28 -7.63 8.71
C TRP A 23 -0.13 -7.93 8.17
N PHE A 24 -1.10 -8.16 9.06
CA PHE A 24 -2.47 -8.57 8.71
C PHE A 24 -3.52 -7.52 9.09
N PRO A 25 -4.71 -7.51 8.43
CA PRO A 25 -5.82 -6.62 8.78
C PRO A 25 -6.31 -6.77 10.22
N ASP A 26 -6.34 -8.01 10.72
CA ASP A 26 -6.73 -8.34 12.08
C ASP A 26 -5.94 -9.58 12.55
N ASP A 27 -5.12 -9.42 13.57
CA ASP A 27 -4.47 -10.52 14.27
C ASP A 27 -4.21 -10.07 15.73
N PRO A 28 -4.68 -10.85 16.73
CA PRO A 28 -4.59 -10.47 18.14
C PRO A 28 -3.15 -10.38 18.67
N GLN A 29 -2.16 -10.89 17.93
CA GLN A 29 -0.75 -10.81 18.30
C GLN A 29 -0.09 -9.50 17.83
N GLN A 30 -0.77 -8.70 17.01
CA GLN A 30 -0.25 -7.45 16.45
C GLN A 30 -0.65 -6.24 17.29
N VAL A 31 0.06 -5.14 17.10
CA VAL A 31 -0.26 -3.85 17.74
C VAL A 31 -1.63 -3.37 17.25
N PRO A 32 -2.61 -3.06 18.12
CA PRO A 32 -3.88 -2.46 17.70
C PRO A 32 -3.69 -1.10 17.04
N TRP A 33 -4.53 -0.76 16.06
CA TRP A 33 -4.33 0.44 15.24
C TRP A 33 -4.30 1.75 16.03
N GLN A 34 -5.08 1.87 17.11
CA GLN A 34 -5.06 3.07 17.97
C GLN A 34 -3.67 3.29 18.55
N ARG A 35 -3.06 2.21 19.07
CA ARG A 35 -1.72 2.24 19.65
C ARG A 35 -0.68 2.59 18.58
N PHE A 36 -0.78 2.00 17.39
CA PHE A 36 0.10 2.36 16.28
C PHE A 36 0.01 3.86 15.95
N LEU A 37 -1.19 4.42 15.81
CA LEU A 37 -1.36 5.84 15.48
C LEU A 37 -0.83 6.75 16.60
N ASP A 38 -1.04 6.39 17.86
CA ASP A 38 -0.50 7.15 19.01
C ASP A 38 1.03 7.12 19.01
N GLU A 39 1.64 5.92 18.90
CA GLU A 39 3.08 5.74 19.00
C GLU A 39 3.84 6.29 17.78
N VAL A 40 3.30 6.17 16.57
CA VAL A 40 3.94 6.71 15.36
C VAL A 40 3.96 8.24 15.37
N ALA A 41 2.93 8.87 15.94
CA ALA A 41 2.87 10.30 16.16
C ALA A 41 3.83 10.74 17.28
N GLU A 42 3.88 10.01 18.41
CA GLU A 42 4.83 10.27 19.51
C GLU A 42 6.29 10.13 19.05
N ALA A 43 6.57 9.20 18.13
CA ALA A 43 7.88 9.03 17.51
C ALA A 43 8.27 10.19 16.56
N GLY A 44 7.37 11.14 16.29
CA GLY A 44 7.62 12.35 15.52
C GLY A 44 7.37 12.23 14.01
N TYR A 45 6.73 11.16 13.55
CA TYR A 45 6.30 11.06 12.16
C TYR A 45 5.03 11.88 11.92
N ALA A 46 4.91 12.45 10.72
CA ALA A 46 3.73 13.16 10.26
C ALA A 46 3.02 12.45 9.09
N TRP A 47 3.61 11.37 8.58
CA TRP A 47 3.11 10.63 7.43
C TRP A 47 3.09 9.13 7.71
N ILE A 48 2.01 8.47 7.30
CA ILE A 48 1.85 7.02 7.40
C ILE A 48 1.37 6.40 6.09
N GLU A 49 1.70 5.14 5.86
CA GLU A 49 0.96 4.30 4.90
C GLU A 49 -0.26 3.65 5.58
N LEU A 50 -1.26 3.24 4.79
CA LEU A 50 -2.46 2.58 5.32
C LEU A 50 -2.17 1.19 5.93
N GLY A 51 -1.09 0.53 5.50
CA GLY A 51 -0.83 -0.87 5.84
C GLY A 51 -1.86 -1.83 5.23
N PRO A 52 -2.05 -3.03 5.82
CA PRO A 52 -2.99 -4.01 5.32
C PRO A 52 -4.44 -3.50 5.43
N TYR A 53 -5.20 -3.61 4.34
CA TYR A 53 -6.55 -3.06 4.26
C TYR A 53 -7.48 -3.70 5.30
N GLY A 54 -8.05 -2.87 6.19
CA GLY A 54 -8.88 -3.30 7.32
C GLY A 54 -8.20 -3.17 8.68
N TYR A 55 -6.87 -3.00 8.73
CA TYR A 55 -6.16 -2.70 9.98
C TYR A 55 -6.51 -1.32 10.53
N LEU A 56 -6.34 -0.28 9.70
CA LEU A 56 -6.90 1.04 9.97
C LEU A 56 -8.40 1.06 9.61
N PRO A 57 -9.19 1.98 10.22
CA PRO A 57 -10.59 2.17 9.82
C PRO A 57 -10.76 2.36 8.31
N THR A 58 -11.71 1.65 7.71
CA THR A 58 -12.03 1.74 6.28
C THR A 58 -13.08 2.79 5.95
N ASP A 59 -13.78 3.31 6.97
CA ASP A 59 -14.64 4.50 6.83
C ASP A 59 -13.74 5.75 6.72
N PRO A 60 -13.78 6.49 5.60
CA PRO A 60 -12.87 7.61 5.38
C PRO A 60 -13.05 8.77 6.37
N ALA A 61 -14.27 9.03 6.84
CA ALA A 61 -14.53 10.10 7.80
C ALA A 61 -13.88 9.78 9.14
N ARG A 62 -14.08 8.55 9.64
CA ARG A 62 -13.43 8.06 10.85
C ARG A 62 -11.91 8.08 10.73
N LEU A 63 -11.34 7.57 9.64
CA LEU A 63 -9.89 7.58 9.46
C LEU A 63 -9.32 9.01 9.40
N ALA A 64 -10.04 9.93 8.74
CA ALA A 64 -9.67 11.34 8.68
C ALA A 64 -9.70 12.03 10.05
N ASP A 65 -10.63 11.69 10.93
CA ASP A 65 -10.67 12.22 12.29
C ASP A 65 -9.50 11.66 13.12
N GLU A 66 -9.31 10.33 13.12
CA GLU A 66 -8.25 9.67 13.90
C GLU A 66 -6.84 10.10 13.52
N THR A 67 -6.58 10.32 12.22
CA THR A 67 -5.29 10.80 11.74
C THR A 67 -5.07 12.29 12.04
N ARG A 68 -6.10 13.13 11.85
CA ARG A 68 -6.02 14.57 12.10
C ARG A 68 -5.77 14.89 13.56
N ASP A 69 -6.44 14.20 14.47
CA ASP A 69 -6.30 14.41 15.92
C ASP A 69 -4.85 14.15 16.41
N ARG A 70 -4.08 13.39 15.63
CA ARG A 70 -2.67 13.05 15.89
C ARG A 70 -1.69 13.80 14.99
N GLY A 71 -2.17 14.69 14.12
CA GLY A 71 -1.33 15.41 13.17
C GLY A 71 -0.71 14.54 12.08
N LEU A 72 -1.33 13.39 11.77
CA LEU A 72 -0.86 12.45 10.76
C LEU A 72 -1.57 12.68 9.42
N ALA A 73 -0.86 12.40 8.32
CA ALA A 73 -1.38 12.34 6.97
C ALA A 73 -1.05 10.99 6.32
N VAL A 74 -1.87 10.56 5.35
CA VAL A 74 -1.62 9.31 4.63
C VAL A 74 -0.78 9.59 3.38
N SER A 75 0.31 8.85 3.19
CA SER A 75 1.18 8.96 2.01
C SER A 75 0.81 8.00 0.88
N ALA A 76 0.36 6.79 1.22
CA ALA A 76 -0.01 5.75 0.27
C ALA A 76 -0.90 4.66 0.89
N GLY A 77 -1.62 3.94 0.03
CA GLY A 77 -2.12 2.59 0.35
C GLY A 77 -1.23 1.52 -0.25
N THR A 78 -1.37 0.28 0.22
CA THR A 78 -0.57 -0.87 -0.22
C THR A 78 -1.46 -2.04 -0.58
N VAL A 79 -1.16 -2.73 -1.69
CA VAL A 79 -1.94 -3.88 -2.18
C VAL A 79 -1.03 -4.99 -2.71
N PHE A 80 -1.41 -6.23 -2.42
CA PHE A 80 -0.80 -7.42 -3.00
C PHE A 80 -1.62 -7.91 -4.20
N THR A 81 -0.94 -8.27 -5.31
CA THR A 81 -1.61 -8.66 -6.55
C THR A 81 -0.97 -9.88 -7.20
N GLY A 82 -1.78 -10.89 -7.54
CA GLY A 82 -1.34 -12.10 -8.25
C GLY A 82 -1.42 -11.96 -9.77
N LEU A 83 -0.99 -10.82 -10.32
CA LEU A 83 -1.20 -10.50 -11.74
C LEU A 83 -0.44 -11.43 -12.71
N HIS A 84 0.55 -12.20 -12.24
CA HIS A 84 1.22 -13.22 -13.04
C HIS A 84 0.36 -14.48 -13.25
N HIS A 85 -0.74 -14.66 -12.52
CA HIS A 85 -1.67 -15.79 -12.69
C HIS A 85 -2.62 -15.63 -13.90
N GLY A 86 -2.39 -14.61 -14.74
CA GLY A 86 -3.13 -14.40 -15.97
C GLY A 86 -4.45 -13.63 -15.79
N PRO A 87 -5.18 -13.35 -16.89
CA PRO A 87 -6.29 -12.40 -16.91
C PRO A 87 -7.51 -12.84 -16.09
N ALA A 88 -7.63 -14.14 -15.77
CA ALA A 88 -8.76 -14.67 -15.00
C ALA A 88 -8.82 -14.15 -13.56
N VAL A 89 -7.70 -13.64 -13.03
CA VAL A 89 -7.64 -13.08 -11.66
C VAL A 89 -8.08 -11.62 -11.60
N TRP A 90 -8.27 -10.97 -12.75
CA TRP A 90 -8.42 -9.53 -12.82
C TRP A 90 -9.57 -9.02 -11.97
N ASP A 91 -10.77 -9.58 -12.10
CA ASP A 91 -11.96 -9.03 -11.45
C ASP A 91 -11.87 -9.07 -9.91
N ARG A 92 -11.31 -10.16 -9.36
CA ARG A 92 -11.07 -10.28 -7.91
C ARG A 92 -9.97 -9.33 -7.43
N THR A 93 -8.88 -9.22 -8.18
CA THR A 93 -7.78 -8.30 -7.86
C THR A 93 -8.25 -6.85 -7.95
N TRP A 94 -9.04 -6.51 -8.96
CA TRP A 94 -9.54 -5.17 -9.18
C TRP A 94 -10.52 -4.73 -8.09
N ALA A 95 -11.42 -5.60 -7.63
CA ALA A 95 -12.31 -5.28 -6.51
C ALA A 95 -11.52 -4.84 -5.27
N HIS A 96 -10.51 -5.62 -4.88
CA HIS A 96 -9.66 -5.31 -3.73
C HIS A 96 -8.82 -4.03 -3.94
N VAL A 97 -8.23 -3.87 -5.12
CA VAL A 97 -7.48 -2.65 -5.48
C VAL A 97 -8.39 -1.42 -5.42
N ALA A 98 -9.62 -1.51 -5.91
CA ALA A 98 -10.56 -0.39 -5.96
C ALA A 98 -10.95 0.07 -4.55
N ASP A 99 -11.14 -0.85 -3.60
CA ASP A 99 -11.42 -0.51 -2.20
C ASP A 99 -10.27 0.25 -1.55
N ILE A 100 -9.03 -0.23 -1.75
CA ILE A 100 -7.82 0.41 -1.21
C ILE A 100 -7.60 1.76 -1.88
N ALA A 101 -7.65 1.83 -3.21
CA ALA A 101 -7.47 3.06 -3.97
C ALA A 101 -8.53 4.10 -3.62
N GLY A 102 -9.77 3.68 -3.36
CA GLY A 102 -10.86 4.54 -2.90
C GLY A 102 -10.52 5.20 -1.56
N LEU A 103 -10.08 4.41 -0.57
CA LEU A 103 -9.67 4.92 0.74
C LEU A 103 -8.42 5.81 0.64
N THR A 104 -7.40 5.37 -0.10
CA THR A 104 -6.17 6.15 -0.33
C THR A 104 -6.47 7.52 -0.92
N ARG A 105 -7.33 7.58 -1.95
CA ARG A 105 -7.78 8.85 -2.53
C ARG A 105 -8.55 9.70 -1.53
N ALA A 106 -9.47 9.10 -0.77
CA ALA A 106 -10.28 9.82 0.21
C ALA A 106 -9.42 10.46 1.32
N MET A 107 -8.28 9.84 1.64
CA MET A 107 -7.30 10.38 2.58
C MET A 107 -6.34 11.41 1.97
N GLY A 108 -6.50 11.75 0.69
CA GLY A 108 -5.69 12.76 -0.01
C GLY A 108 -4.29 12.27 -0.41
N ALA A 109 -4.02 10.97 -0.32
CA ALA A 109 -2.77 10.38 -0.77
C ALA A 109 -2.72 10.31 -2.31
N GLU A 110 -1.51 10.22 -2.86
CA GLU A 110 -1.28 10.23 -4.32
C GLU A 110 -0.78 8.89 -4.88
N HIS A 111 -0.37 7.96 -4.02
CA HIS A 111 0.32 6.74 -4.42
C HIS A 111 -0.41 5.48 -3.94
N LEU A 112 -0.37 4.45 -4.76
CA LEU A 112 -0.74 3.08 -4.40
C LEU A 112 0.47 2.18 -4.61
N VAL A 113 1.01 1.63 -3.53
CA VAL A 113 2.12 0.68 -3.57
C VAL A 113 1.58 -0.69 -3.98
N VAL A 114 2.12 -1.26 -5.06
CA VAL A 114 1.68 -2.54 -5.62
C VAL A 114 2.79 -3.55 -5.45
N ILE A 115 2.51 -4.58 -4.66
CA ILE A 115 3.42 -5.70 -4.39
C ILE A 115 2.87 -6.93 -5.15
N PRO A 116 3.69 -7.67 -5.90
CA PRO A 116 3.25 -8.96 -6.44
C PRO A 116 2.94 -9.95 -5.31
N SER A 117 2.05 -10.92 -5.53
CA SER A 117 1.78 -11.95 -4.52
C SER A 117 2.98 -12.87 -4.34
N PHE A 118 3.16 -13.38 -3.12
CA PHE A 118 4.28 -14.23 -2.80
C PHE A 118 4.17 -15.63 -3.42
N TRP A 119 5.32 -16.25 -3.74
CA TRP A 119 5.39 -17.67 -4.07
C TRP A 119 5.38 -18.58 -2.83
N ARG A 120 5.37 -17.98 -1.63
CA ARG A 120 5.19 -18.64 -0.33
C ARG A 120 4.01 -18.05 0.44
N ASP A 121 3.38 -18.87 1.26
CA ASP A 121 2.38 -18.43 2.23
C ASP A 121 3.02 -17.46 3.24
N ASP A 122 2.37 -16.32 3.47
CA ASP A 122 2.89 -15.20 4.26
C ASP A 122 2.95 -15.50 5.76
N LYS A 123 2.21 -16.51 6.24
CA LYS A 123 2.16 -16.90 7.65
C LYS A 123 2.98 -18.15 7.95
N THR A 124 2.87 -19.17 7.11
CA THR A 124 3.46 -20.50 7.33
C THR A 124 4.79 -20.69 6.61
N GLY A 125 5.06 -19.90 5.56
CA GLY A 125 6.21 -20.08 4.69
C GLY A 125 6.12 -21.28 3.76
N GLU A 126 4.95 -21.93 3.67
CA GLU A 126 4.71 -23.02 2.71
C GLU A 126 4.93 -22.53 1.28
N VAL A 127 5.57 -23.34 0.44
CA VAL A 127 5.76 -23.03 -0.98
C VAL A 127 4.45 -23.24 -1.73
N LEU A 128 3.89 -22.15 -2.26
CA LEU A 128 2.61 -22.16 -2.99
C LEU A 128 2.82 -22.37 -4.50
N GLU A 129 3.93 -21.87 -5.04
CA GLU A 129 4.26 -21.96 -6.45
C GLU A 129 5.78 -21.86 -6.71
N ASP A 130 6.19 -22.02 -7.97
CA ASP A 130 7.60 -21.86 -8.36
C ASP A 130 8.01 -20.39 -8.21
N ARG A 131 9.18 -20.18 -7.58
CA ARG A 131 9.81 -18.86 -7.42
C ARG A 131 10.23 -18.20 -8.74
N VAL A 132 10.31 -18.96 -9.84
CA VAL A 132 10.71 -18.46 -11.15
C VAL A 132 9.51 -18.37 -12.07
N LEU A 133 9.11 -17.14 -12.41
CA LEU A 133 8.07 -16.92 -13.40
C LEU A 133 8.50 -17.42 -14.78
N THR A 134 7.60 -18.14 -15.44
CA THR A 134 7.72 -18.51 -16.86
C THR A 134 7.64 -17.27 -17.76
N PRO A 135 8.07 -17.34 -19.03
CA PRO A 135 7.90 -16.24 -19.98
C PRO A 135 6.44 -15.82 -20.19
N ALA A 136 5.47 -16.72 -20.00
CA ALA A 136 4.05 -16.39 -20.07
C ALA A 136 3.60 -15.56 -18.85
N GLN A 137 3.94 -16.01 -17.64
CA GLN A 137 3.65 -15.29 -16.40
C GLN A 137 4.28 -13.89 -16.37
N TRP A 138 5.50 -13.73 -16.89
CA TRP A 138 6.12 -12.41 -17.05
C TRP A 138 5.32 -11.48 -17.97
N ARG A 139 4.78 -12.00 -19.08
CA ARG A 139 3.92 -11.22 -19.98
C ARG A 139 2.61 -10.83 -19.29
N ASP A 140 2.01 -11.75 -18.56
CA ASP A 140 0.76 -11.49 -17.83
C ASP A 140 0.97 -10.44 -16.72
N LEU A 141 2.03 -10.58 -15.93
CA LEU A 141 2.39 -9.63 -14.88
C LEU A 141 2.56 -8.21 -15.43
N THR A 142 3.36 -8.06 -16.49
CA THR A 142 3.65 -6.74 -17.08
C THR A 142 2.41 -6.14 -17.75
N ALA A 143 1.70 -6.88 -18.60
CA ALA A 143 0.51 -6.38 -19.30
C ALA A 143 -0.61 -6.00 -18.33
N GLN A 144 -0.82 -6.78 -17.27
CA GLN A 144 -1.83 -6.47 -16.27
C GLN A 144 -1.40 -5.34 -15.33
N THR A 145 -0.11 -5.20 -15.00
CA THR A 145 0.39 -4.05 -14.22
C THR A 145 0.21 -2.73 -14.99
N GLU A 146 0.44 -2.72 -16.31
CA GLU A 146 0.15 -1.57 -17.17
C GLU A 146 -1.35 -1.23 -17.17
N ARG A 147 -2.21 -2.24 -17.25
CA ARG A 147 -3.67 -2.06 -17.14
C ARG A 147 -4.03 -1.49 -15.76
N LEU A 148 -3.46 -2.03 -14.69
CA LEU A 148 -3.68 -1.57 -13.33
C LEU A 148 -3.31 -0.10 -13.16
N GLY A 149 -2.13 0.30 -13.63
CA GLY A 149 -1.65 1.68 -13.55
C GLY A 149 -2.58 2.66 -14.27
N ARG A 150 -3.09 2.27 -15.44
CA ARG A 150 -4.07 3.06 -16.19
C ARG A 150 -5.39 3.22 -15.44
N GLU A 151 -5.98 2.11 -14.99
CA GLU A 151 -7.29 2.10 -14.32
C GLU A 151 -7.25 2.84 -12.98
N VAL A 152 -6.18 2.65 -12.20
CA VAL A 152 -5.96 3.35 -10.92
C VAL A 152 -5.83 4.86 -11.15
N ARG A 153 -5.05 5.27 -12.15
CA ARG A 153 -4.88 6.68 -12.51
C ARG A 153 -6.18 7.32 -13.00
N GLU A 154 -6.89 6.66 -13.91
CA GLU A 154 -8.09 7.21 -14.55
C GLU A 154 -9.27 7.30 -13.57
N ARG A 155 -9.45 6.33 -12.69
CA ARG A 155 -10.60 6.27 -11.77
C ARG A 155 -10.36 6.95 -10.43
N PHE A 156 -9.12 6.94 -9.93
CA PHE A 156 -8.80 7.44 -8.59
C PHE A 156 -7.80 8.60 -8.59
N GLY A 157 -7.15 8.91 -9.71
CA GLY A 157 -6.12 9.95 -9.77
C GLY A 157 -4.79 9.56 -9.10
N LEU A 158 -4.63 8.30 -8.70
CA LEU A 158 -3.45 7.80 -8.02
C LEU A 158 -2.39 7.31 -9.01
N ARG A 159 -1.13 7.29 -8.56
CA ARG A 159 -0.01 6.67 -9.27
C ARG A 159 0.35 5.36 -8.61
N ILE A 160 0.42 4.27 -9.38
CA ILE A 160 0.97 3.03 -8.84
C ILE A 160 2.49 3.12 -8.70
N VAL A 161 3.02 2.51 -7.66
CA VAL A 161 4.46 2.32 -7.45
C VAL A 161 4.69 0.83 -7.28
N VAL A 162 5.42 0.21 -8.21
CA VAL A 162 5.76 -1.21 -8.10
C VAL A 162 6.83 -1.39 -7.03
N HIS A 163 6.59 -2.31 -6.10
CA HIS A 163 7.51 -2.64 -5.03
C HIS A 163 8.01 -4.08 -5.22
N PRO A 164 9.20 -4.27 -5.82
CA PRO A 164 9.85 -5.58 -5.84
C PRO A 164 10.11 -6.02 -4.40
N HIS A 165 9.62 -7.20 -4.03
CA HIS A 165 9.67 -7.68 -2.67
C HIS A 165 10.40 -9.03 -2.61
N ALA A 166 10.94 -9.37 -1.44
CA ALA A 166 11.37 -10.74 -1.20
C ALA A 166 10.18 -11.68 -1.43
N ASP A 167 10.44 -12.86 -1.97
CA ASP A 167 9.39 -13.85 -2.26
C ASP A 167 8.37 -13.47 -3.33
N THR A 168 8.66 -12.47 -4.18
CA THR A 168 7.90 -12.15 -5.40
C THR A 168 8.62 -12.54 -6.68
#